data_AF-A0A537F608-F1
#
_entry.id   AF-A0A537F608-F1
#
_cell.length_a   1.000
_cell.length_b   1.000
_cell.length_c   1.000
_cell.angle_alpha   90.00
_cell.angle_beta   90.00
_cell.angle_gamma   90.00
#
_symmetry.space_group_name_H-M   'P 1'
#
loop_
_entity.id
_entity.type
_entity.pdbx_description
1 polymer ?
#
loop_
_entity_poly.entity_id
_entity_poly.type
_entity_poly.pdbx_seq_one_letter_code
_entity_poly.pdbx_strand_id
1 'polypeptide(L)'
;MTTQLSVTKFFQSVEERAWTDAEKELDVIRQKAENNQWSRGYIKALEGLMLTYKSNDDKHLYLPKALSNRSDESTQRLHKEFGEFSSDELHGEYDRGYFKALEEYLAVLKTQKGAHQIQQQSLQKTLTGDDSEAAGN
;
A
#
# COMPACT_ATOMS: atom_id res chain seq x y z
N MET A 1 -10.88 -13.33 11.11
CA MET A 1 -10.56 -11.89 11.19
C MET A 1 -9.05 -11.65 11.06
N THR A 2 -8.61 -11.25 9.87
CA THR A 2 -7.23 -10.79 9.60
C THR A 2 -6.93 -9.56 10.45
N THR A 3 -5.80 -9.53 11.16
CA THR A 3 -5.44 -8.35 11.96
C THR A 3 -5.01 -7.22 11.03
N GLN A 4 -5.86 -6.21 10.86
CA GLN A 4 -5.60 -4.99 10.07
C GLN A 4 -4.20 -4.38 10.33
N LEU A 5 -3.74 -4.43 11.58
CA LEU A 5 -2.41 -3.97 11.96
C LEU A 5 -1.27 -4.73 11.26
N SER A 6 -1.36 -6.06 11.18
CA SER A 6 -0.35 -6.88 10.50
C SER A 6 -0.35 -6.64 8.99
N VAL A 7 -1.52 -6.43 8.40
CA VAL A 7 -1.66 -6.06 6.98
C VAL A 7 -0.98 -4.72 6.69
N THR A 8 -1.26 -3.69 7.51
CA THR A 8 -0.64 -2.37 7.32
C THR A 8 0.89 -2.43 7.49
N LYS A 9 1.39 -3.18 8.48
CA LYS A 9 2.82 -3.40 8.68
C LYS A 9 3.46 -4.15 7.52
N PHE A 10 2.79 -5.18 7.02
CA PHE A 10 3.23 -5.92 5.83
C PHE A 10 3.43 -4.97 4.64
N PHE A 11 2.45 -4.11 4.33
CA PHE A 11 2.55 -3.15 3.24
C PHE A 11 3.70 -2.15 3.44
N GLN A 12 3.88 -1.64 4.66
CA GLN A 12 5.00 -0.78 5.02
C GLN A 12 6.34 -1.46 4.76
N SER A 13 6.52 -2.69 5.26
CA SER A 13 7.75 -3.46 5.08
C SER A 13 8.04 -3.79 3.61
N VAL A 14 7.01 -4.05 2.79
CA VAL A 14 7.20 -4.25 1.34
C VAL A 14 7.75 -2.99 0.67
N GLU A 15 7.19 -1.82 0.98
CA GLU A 15 7.64 -0.54 0.41
C GLU A 15 9.05 -0.14 0.88
N GLU A 16 9.37 -0.43 2.13
CA GLU A 16 10.70 -0.25 2.72
C GLU A 16 11.71 -1.31 2.29
N ARG A 17 11.27 -2.34 1.54
CA ARG A 17 12.05 -3.53 1.16
C ARG A 17 12.62 -4.30 2.37
N ALA A 18 11.96 -4.21 3.52
CA ALA A 18 12.24 -4.97 4.73
C ALA A 18 11.65 -6.38 4.62
N TRP A 19 12.23 -7.22 3.75
CA TRP A 19 11.63 -8.52 3.37
C TRP A 19 11.41 -9.47 4.54
N THR A 20 12.33 -9.50 5.51
CA THR A 20 12.19 -10.34 6.71
C THR A 20 10.97 -9.94 7.53
N ASP A 21 10.71 -8.63 7.67
CA ASP A 21 9.57 -8.11 8.41
C ASP A 21 8.27 -8.33 7.65
N ALA A 22 8.29 -8.16 6.32
CA ALA A 22 7.16 -8.49 5.45
C ALA A 22 6.80 -9.99 5.54
N GLU A 23 7.77 -10.90 5.44
CA GLU A 23 7.54 -12.34 5.56
C GLU A 23 6.96 -12.70 6.93
N LYS A 24 7.47 -12.10 8.00
CA LYS A 24 6.96 -12.29 9.37
C LYS A 24 5.51 -11.86 9.52
N GLU A 25 5.14 -10.68 9.04
CA GLU A 25 3.75 -10.20 9.14
C GLU A 25 2.81 -11.01 8.23
N LEU A 26 3.28 -11.46 7.07
CA LEU A 26 2.53 -12.36 6.18
C LEU A 26 2.21 -13.70 6.85
N ASP A 27 3.14 -14.27 7.61
CA ASP A 27 2.89 -15.50 8.37
C ASP A 27 1.85 -15.29 9.48
N VAL A 28 1.89 -14.15 10.18
CA VAL A 28 0.85 -13.78 11.16
C VAL A 28 -0.52 -13.67 10.50
N ILE A 29 -0.58 -13.05 9.31
CA ILE A 29 -1.80 -12.93 8.51
C ILE A 29 -2.35 -14.32 8.15
N ARG A 30 -1.50 -15.22 7.63
CA ARG A 30 -1.87 -16.60 7.27
C ARG A 30 -2.42 -17.39 8.45
N GLN A 31 -1.77 -17.32 9.61
CA GLN A 31 -2.17 -18.06 10.81
C GLN A 31 -3.54 -17.63 11.36
N LYS A 32 -3.91 -16.36 11.16
CA LYS A 32 -5.18 -15.79 11.65
C LYS A 32 -6.30 -15.76 10.61
N ALA A 33 -5.96 -16.04 9.36
CA ALA A 33 -6.91 -16.05 8.27
C ALA A 33 -7.90 -17.21 8.39
N GLU A 34 -9.12 -16.99 7.91
CA GLU A 34 -10.12 -18.04 7.86
C GLU A 34 -9.83 -18.97 6.68
N ASN A 35 -10.22 -20.24 6.81
CA ASN A 35 -10.07 -21.20 5.74
C ASN A 35 -11.22 -21.10 4.71
N ASN A 36 -11.31 -19.96 4.02
CA ASN A 36 -12.31 -19.69 2.99
C ASN A 36 -11.65 -19.21 1.67
N GLN A 37 -12.43 -19.10 0.59
CA GLN A 37 -11.90 -18.70 -0.71
C GLN A 37 -11.40 -17.25 -0.69
N TRP A 38 -12.16 -16.37 -0.04
CA TRP A 38 -11.81 -14.96 0.09
C TRP A 38 -10.44 -14.75 0.73
N SER A 39 -10.18 -15.37 1.88
CA SER A 39 -8.92 -15.26 2.60
C SER A 39 -7.75 -15.84 1.79
N ARG A 40 -7.98 -16.90 1.03
CA ARG A 40 -6.97 -17.49 0.14
C ARG A 40 -6.58 -16.52 -0.98
N GLY A 41 -7.56 -15.88 -1.63
CA GLY A 41 -7.31 -14.87 -2.64
C GLY A 41 -6.56 -13.67 -2.09
N TYR A 42 -6.98 -13.18 -0.92
CA TYR A 42 -6.33 -12.08 -0.22
C TYR A 42 -4.85 -12.38 0.09
N ILE A 43 -4.55 -13.53 0.70
CA ILE A 43 -3.17 -13.95 1.00
C ILE A 43 -2.35 -14.09 -0.29
N LYS A 44 -2.95 -14.64 -1.35
CA LYS A 44 -2.27 -14.83 -2.64
C LYS A 44 -1.88 -13.49 -3.30
N ALA A 45 -2.72 -12.47 -3.16
CA ALA A 45 -2.36 -11.12 -3.60
C ALA A 45 -1.18 -10.55 -2.80
N LEU A 46 -1.14 -10.74 -1.47
CA LEU A 46 0.00 -10.30 -0.65
C LEU A 46 1.31 -11.00 -1.04
N GLU A 47 1.27 -12.32 -1.25
CA GLU A 47 2.42 -13.09 -1.74
C GLU A 47 2.90 -12.57 -3.10
N GLY A 48 1.96 -12.36 -4.02
CA GLY A 48 2.24 -11.81 -5.35
C GLY A 48 2.82 -10.41 -5.29
N LEU A 49 2.32 -9.55 -4.39
CA LEU A 49 2.81 -8.20 -4.17
C LEU A 49 4.27 -8.21 -3.70
N MET A 50 4.58 -8.99 -2.66
CA MET A 50 5.94 -9.12 -2.16
C MET A 50 6.89 -9.68 -3.23
N LEU A 51 6.49 -10.73 -3.94
CA LEU A 51 7.30 -11.32 -5.02
C LEU A 51 7.55 -10.31 -6.14
N THR A 52 6.55 -9.51 -6.48
CA THR A 52 6.63 -8.46 -7.51
C THR A 52 7.73 -7.46 -7.17
N TYR A 53 7.77 -6.94 -5.95
CA TYR A 53 8.78 -5.94 -5.55
C TYR A 53 10.13 -6.52 -5.10
N LYS A 54 10.18 -7.82 -4.76
CA LYS A 54 11.42 -8.55 -4.47
C LYS A 54 12.18 -8.90 -5.75
N SER A 55 11.50 -9.01 -6.89
CA SER A 55 12.08 -9.34 -8.18
C SER A 55 12.70 -8.09 -8.82
N ASN A 56 13.96 -8.14 -9.23
CA ASN A 56 14.65 -7.01 -9.88
C ASN A 56 14.27 -6.80 -11.37
N ASP A 57 13.19 -7.43 -11.86
CA ASP A 57 12.75 -7.38 -13.27
C ASP A 57 11.38 -6.69 -13.42
N ASP A 58 11.27 -5.52 -12.80
CA ASP A 58 10.05 -4.71 -12.69
C ASP A 58 9.44 -4.29 -14.04
N LYS A 59 10.22 -4.37 -15.13
CA LYS A 59 9.85 -3.85 -16.47
C LYS A 59 8.71 -4.61 -17.16
N HIS A 60 8.41 -5.82 -16.71
CA HIS A 60 7.33 -6.66 -17.26
C HIS A 60 6.15 -6.84 -16.32
N LEU A 61 6.24 -6.32 -15.09
CA LEU A 61 5.22 -6.50 -14.08
C LEU A 61 4.18 -5.38 -14.17
N TYR A 62 2.90 -5.75 -14.22
CA TYR A 62 1.81 -4.81 -14.42
C TYR A 62 1.77 -3.73 -13.33
N LEU A 63 1.85 -4.13 -12.06
CA LEU A 63 1.67 -3.20 -10.94
C LEU A 63 2.82 -2.16 -10.83
N PRO A 64 4.12 -2.53 -10.88
CA PRO A 64 5.21 -1.56 -10.94
C PRO A 64 5.14 -0.66 -12.18
N LYS A 65 4.75 -1.20 -13.33
CA LYS A 65 4.59 -0.42 -14.56
C LYS A 65 3.45 0.58 -14.46
N ALA A 66 2.30 0.16 -13.95
CA ALA A 66 1.12 1.01 -13.77
C ALA A 66 1.36 2.10 -12.72
N LEU A 67 2.21 1.83 -11.73
CA LEU A 67 2.65 2.78 -10.70
C LEU A 67 4.01 3.44 -11.02
N SER A 68 4.53 3.34 -12.25
CA SER A 68 5.90 3.77 -12.59
C SER A 68 6.16 5.26 -12.33
N ASN A 69 5.16 6.10 -12.55
CA ASN A 69 5.22 7.53 -12.23
C ASN A 69 4.82 7.85 -10.79
N ARG A 70 4.37 6.84 -10.01
CA ARG A 70 3.74 6.95 -8.70
C ARG A 70 2.86 8.21 -8.57
N SER A 71 2.10 8.57 -9.60
CA SER A 71 1.24 9.76 -9.55
C SER A 71 0.01 9.48 -8.69
N ASP A 72 -0.57 10.54 -8.11
CA ASP A 72 -1.80 10.40 -7.33
C ASP A 72 -2.96 9.96 -8.22
N GLU A 73 -2.98 10.37 -9.49
CA GLU A 73 -3.98 9.96 -10.47
C GLU A 73 -3.91 8.46 -10.79
N SER A 74 -2.72 7.91 -11.09
CA SER A 74 -2.56 6.49 -11.40
C SER A 74 -2.89 5.60 -10.19
N THR A 75 -2.47 6.04 -9.00
CA THR A 75 -2.79 5.37 -7.73
C THR A 75 -4.29 5.40 -7.46
N GLN A 76 -4.95 6.55 -7.66
CA GLN A 76 -6.40 6.70 -7.45
C GLN A 76 -7.22 5.87 -8.44
N ARG A 77 -6.80 5.84 -9.72
CA ARG A 77 -7.48 5.06 -10.76
C ARG A 77 -7.46 3.58 -10.42
N LEU A 78 -6.30 3.02 -10.09
CA LEU A 78 -6.17 1.60 -9.71
C LEU A 78 -6.94 1.28 -8.43
N HIS A 79 -6.89 2.18 -7.43
CA HIS A 79 -7.63 1.98 -6.19
C HIS A 79 -9.13 1.86 -6.47
N LYS A 80 -9.67 2.71 -7.35
CA LYS A 80 -11.08 2.64 -7.75
C LYS A 80 -11.39 1.34 -8.49
N GLU A 81 -10.58 0.98 -9.49
CA GLU A 81 -10.77 -0.22 -10.31
C GLU A 81 -10.75 -1.51 -9.47
N PHE A 82 -9.78 -1.65 -8.56
CA PHE A 82 -9.72 -2.81 -7.66
C PHE A 82 -10.83 -2.80 -6.61
N GLY A 83 -11.26 -1.61 -6.17
CA GLY A 83 -12.43 -1.46 -5.31
C GLY A 83 -13.69 -2.01 -5.99
N GLU A 84 -13.93 -1.64 -7.25
CA GLU A 84 -15.04 -2.14 -8.08
C GLU A 84 -14.98 -3.67 -8.19
N PHE A 85 -13.84 -4.25 -8.59
CA PHE A 85 -13.69 -5.71 -8.71
C PHE A 85 -13.83 -6.45 -7.36
N SER A 86 -13.40 -5.85 -6.26
CA SER A 86 -13.55 -6.47 -4.94
C SER A 86 -15.01 -6.49 -4.45
N SER A 87 -15.84 -5.57 -4.95
CA SER A 87 -17.24 -5.41 -4.57
C SER A 87 -18.22 -6.08 -5.54
N ASP A 88 -17.78 -6.42 -6.76
CA ASP A 88 -18.63 -7.05 -7.77
C ASP A 88 -18.95 -8.51 -7.40
N GLU A 89 -20.23 -8.78 -7.17
CA GLU A 89 -20.73 -10.10 -6.78
C GLU A 89 -20.59 -11.16 -7.88
N LEU A 90 -20.40 -10.75 -9.15
CA LEU A 90 -20.12 -11.66 -10.27
C LEU A 90 -18.74 -12.31 -10.17
N HIS A 91 -17.81 -11.68 -9.45
CA HIS A 91 -16.51 -12.27 -9.18
C HIS A 91 -16.59 -13.33 -8.07
N GLY A 92 -15.80 -14.40 -8.21
CA GLY A 92 -15.69 -15.41 -7.17
C GLY A 92 -15.11 -14.82 -5.89
N GLU A 93 -15.44 -15.42 -4.74
CA GLU A 93 -14.94 -14.95 -3.43
C GLU A 93 -13.41 -14.81 -3.40
N TYR A 94 -12.70 -15.73 -4.06
CA TYR A 94 -11.25 -15.68 -4.21
C TYR A 94 -10.80 -14.39 -4.91
N ASP A 95 -11.36 -14.09 -6.08
CA ASP A 95 -10.99 -12.90 -6.85
C ASP A 95 -11.30 -11.63 -6.07
N ARG A 96 -12.46 -11.58 -5.39
CA ARG A 96 -12.82 -10.45 -4.53
C ARG A 96 -11.80 -10.23 -3.41
N GLY A 97 -11.36 -11.29 -2.74
CA GLY A 97 -10.31 -11.21 -1.73
C GLY A 97 -8.97 -10.74 -2.31
N TYR A 98 -8.62 -11.23 -3.49
CA TYR A 98 -7.40 -10.84 -4.20
C TYR A 98 -7.39 -9.34 -4.53
N PHE A 99 -8.46 -8.83 -5.14
CA PHE A 99 -8.58 -7.41 -5.48
C PHE A 99 -8.68 -6.53 -4.24
N LYS A 100 -9.32 -7.00 -3.16
CA LYS A 100 -9.39 -6.26 -1.90
C LYS A 100 -8.00 -5.97 -1.32
N ALA A 101 -7.10 -6.95 -1.32
CA ALA A 101 -5.73 -6.76 -0.82
C ALA A 101 -4.97 -5.69 -1.63
N LEU A 102 -5.15 -5.66 -2.96
CA LEU A 102 -4.51 -4.67 -3.82
C LEU A 102 -5.10 -3.27 -3.64
N GLU A 103 -6.42 -3.16 -3.44
CA GLU A 103 -7.09 -1.91 -3.11
C GLU A 103 -6.58 -1.34 -1.77
N GLU A 104 -6.49 -2.16 -0.73
CA GLU A 104 -5.96 -1.75 0.59
C GLU A 104 -4.50 -1.33 0.53
N TYR A 105 -3.67 -2.02 -0.27
CA TYR A 105 -2.29 -1.61 -0.50
C TYR A 105 -2.20 -0.19 -1.08
N LEU A 106 -3.00 0.10 -2.12
CA LEU A 106 -3.05 1.42 -2.74
C LEU A 106 -3.57 2.49 -1.77
N ALA A 107 -4.48 2.13 -0.86
CA ALA A 107 -4.94 3.04 0.19
C ALA A 107 -3.79 3.43 1.13
N VAL A 108 -2.98 2.48 1.58
CA VAL A 108 -1.81 2.74 2.43
C VAL A 108 -0.77 3.59 1.71
N LEU A 109 -0.49 3.32 0.43
CA LEU A 109 0.42 4.14 -0.37
C LEU A 109 0.00 5.62 -0.42
N LYS A 110 -1.30 5.89 -0.57
CA LYS A 110 -1.83 7.26 -0.58
C LYS A 110 -1.63 7.95 0.77
N THR A 111 -1.92 7.25 1.86
CA THR A 111 -1.75 7.80 3.22
C THR A 111 -0.29 8.13 3.52
N GLN A 112 0.64 7.25 3.14
CA GLN A 112 2.07 7.48 3.33
C GLN A 112 2.59 8.69 2.53
N LYS A 113 2.16 8.85 1.27
CA LYS A 113 2.52 10.04 0.47
C LYS A 113 2.00 11.33 1.10
N GLY A 114 0.75 11.34 1.56
CA GLY A 114 0.17 12.49 2.24
C GLY A 114 0.97 12.89 3.49
N ALA A 115 1.38 11.90 4.30
CA ALA A 115 2.22 12.14 5.47
C ALA A 115 3.60 12.72 5.11
N HIS A 116 4.26 12.21 4.06
CA HIS A 116 5.55 12.72 3.60
C HIS A 116 5.46 14.16 3.06
N GLN A 117 4.38 14.50 2.36
CA GLN A 117 4.15 15.86 1.86
C GLN A 117 3.94 16.87 3.01
N ILE A 118 3.13 16.50 4.01
CA ILE A 118 2.89 17.33 5.20
C ILE A 118 4.20 17.56 5.97
N GLN A 119 5.02 16.53 6.13
CA GLN A 119 6.28 16.63 6.86
C GLN A 119 7.28 17.55 6.12
N GLN A 120 7.41 17.43 4.79
CA GLN A 120 8.27 18.31 4.00
C GLN A 120 7.81 19.78 4.02
N GLN A 121 6.50 20.03 3.99
CA GLN A 121 5.94 21.39 4.10
C GLN A 121 6.17 22.00 5.49
N SER A 122 6.04 21.20 6.56
CA SER A 122 6.32 21.65 7.92
C SER A 122 7.79 21.99 8.13
N LEU A 123 8.72 21.19 7.60
CA LEU A 123 10.16 21.43 7.65
C LEU A 123 10.58 22.69 6.86
N GLN A 124 10.02 22.91 5.67
CA GLN A 124 10.29 24.13 4.88
C GLN A 124 9.77 25.40 5.56
N LYS A 125 8.63 25.33 6.26
CA LYS A 125 8.05 26.47 6.99
C LYS A 125 8.87 26.84 8.22
N THR A 126 9.52 25.87 8.88
CA THR A 126 10.43 26.12 10.00
C THR A 126 11.77 26.72 9.55
N LEU A 127 12.25 26.37 8.35
CA LEU A 127 13.52 26.89 7.79
C LEU A 127 13.41 28.29 7.17
N THR A 128 12.20 28.74 6.80
CA THR A 128 11.95 30.05 6.18
C THR A 128 11.37 31.09 7.16
N GLY A 129 11.28 30.75 8.44
CA GLY A 129 10.48 31.49 9.43
C GLY A 129 11.22 32.32 10.49
N ASP A 130 12.56 32.45 10.45
CA ASP A 130 13.30 33.10 11.57
C ASP A 130 14.03 34.42 11.23
N ASP A 131 13.95 34.92 9.99
CA ASP A 131 14.57 36.21 9.58
C ASP A 131 13.54 37.35 9.41
N SER A 132 12.62 37.51 10.35
CA SER A 132 11.85 38.75 10.48
C SER A 132 11.80 39.18 11.93
N GLU A 133 13.00 39.51 12.37
CA GLU A 133 13.35 40.28 13.55
C GLU A 133 12.53 41.59 13.62
N ALA A 134 12.13 41.86 14.86
CA ALA A 134 11.98 43.17 15.46
C ALA A 134 12.32 44.39 14.56
N ALA A 135 11.29 45.07 14.08
CA ALA A 135 11.35 46.51 13.85
C ALA A 135 9.93 47.08 13.90
N GLY A 136 9.63 47.85 14.94
CA GLY A 136 8.37 48.58 15.02
C GLY A 136 8.04 49.05 16.43
N ASN A 137 8.92 49.90 16.97
CA ASN A 137 8.65 50.76 18.12
C ASN A 137 7.74 51.91 17.68
#